data_AF-A0A1Y4SBZ3-F1
#
_entry.id   AF-A0A1Y4SBZ3-F1
#
_cell.length_a   1.000
_cell.length_b   1.000
_cell.length_c   1.000
_cell.angle_alpha   90.00
_cell.angle_beta   90.00
_cell.angle_gamma   90.00
#
_symmetry.space_group_name_H-M   'P 1'
#
loop_
_entity.id
_entity.type
_entity.pdbx_description
1 polymer ?
#
loop_
_entity_poly.entity_id
_entity_poly.type
_entity_poly.pdbx_seq_one_letter_code
_entity_poly.pdbx_strand_id
1 'polypeptide(L)'
;MSRKEFMERLEKLLEDISDSEREEALQYYNDYFDDAGVENEAEVIRELVSPEQVAQKIKAGLSDSAAEFSEQGYRDTRFESRDGELSADQSGQEPKKKETNFWKVLAIVLLCILAAPVILPVCGGILIALIGAAAGIVALIAGLVAAGFLILIAGIFVIGIGIAQAMATPAVGIALAGTGCLLTALGILLSFVTVWCCIKIVPWLIRGLVGLVSYPFRKAGAKK
;
A
#
# COMPACT_ATOMS: atom_id res chain seq x y z
N MET A 1 -39.71 28.50 -9.39
CA MET A 1 -38.63 29.31 -9.99
C MET A 1 -38.04 28.52 -11.14
N SER A 2 -37.66 29.19 -12.22
CA SER A 2 -36.90 28.57 -13.32
C SER A 2 -35.40 28.57 -13.00
N ARG A 3 -34.60 27.75 -13.70
CA ARG A 3 -33.13 27.74 -13.60
C ARG A 3 -32.53 29.15 -13.75
N LYS A 4 -33.00 29.90 -14.74
CA LYS A 4 -32.55 31.27 -14.99
C LYS A 4 -32.80 32.20 -13.81
N GLU A 5 -33.98 32.11 -13.19
CA GLU A 5 -34.31 32.89 -11.98
C GLU A 5 -33.50 32.45 -10.76
N PHE A 6 -33.09 31.16 -10.67
CA PHE A 6 -32.21 30.65 -9.62
C PHE A 6 -30.82 31.27 -9.71
N MET A 7 -30.23 31.19 -10.90
CA MET A 7 -28.86 31.65 -11.14
C MET A 7 -28.74 33.17 -11.02
N GLU A 8 -29.72 33.94 -11.52
CA GLU A 8 -29.72 35.40 -11.40
C GLU A 8 -29.80 35.86 -9.93
N ARG A 9 -30.59 35.16 -9.11
CA ARG A 9 -30.65 35.44 -7.66
C ARG A 9 -29.38 35.04 -6.95
N LEU A 10 -28.81 33.88 -7.30
CA LEU A 10 -27.55 33.41 -6.71
C LEU A 10 -26.40 34.38 -7.01
N GLU A 11 -26.30 34.86 -8.25
CA GLU A 11 -25.30 35.85 -8.67
C GLU A 11 -25.42 37.14 -7.85
N LYS A 12 -26.64 37.68 -7.72
CA LYS A 12 -26.90 38.88 -6.92
C LYS A 12 -26.55 38.69 -5.45
N LEU A 13 -26.85 37.51 -4.91
CA LEU A 13 -26.52 37.14 -3.53
C LEU A 13 -25.03 36.87 -3.35
N LEU A 14 -24.21 36.81 -4.40
CA LEU A 14 -22.76 36.62 -4.33
C LEU A 14 -21.99 37.87 -4.76
N GLU A 15 -22.64 39.02 -4.97
CA GLU A 15 -21.95 40.29 -5.32
C GLU A 15 -20.93 40.73 -4.26
N ASP A 16 -21.10 40.32 -3.01
CA ASP A 16 -20.25 40.67 -1.87
C ASP A 16 -19.02 39.73 -1.68
N ILE A 17 -18.77 38.81 -2.61
CA ILE A 17 -17.51 38.04 -2.71
C ILE A 17 -16.72 38.42 -3.99
N SER A 18 -15.45 38.01 -4.08
CA SER A 18 -14.59 38.36 -5.22
C SER A 18 -15.14 37.84 -6.55
N ASP A 19 -14.85 38.55 -7.65
CA ASP A 19 -15.36 38.20 -8.98
C ASP A 19 -14.98 36.78 -9.42
N SER A 20 -13.77 36.32 -9.07
CA SER A 20 -13.28 34.95 -9.36
C SER A 20 -14.14 33.89 -8.64
N GLU A 21 -14.32 34.04 -7.33
CA GLU A 21 -15.09 33.09 -6.51
C GLU A 21 -16.57 33.07 -6.90
N ARG A 22 -17.10 34.23 -7.31
CA ARG A 22 -18.46 34.34 -7.84
C ARG A 22 -18.60 33.60 -9.16
N GLU A 23 -17.68 33.78 -10.09
CA GLU A 23 -17.70 33.10 -11.39
C GLU A 23 -17.56 31.58 -11.23
N GLU A 24 -16.63 31.13 -10.37
CA GLU A 24 -16.43 29.71 -10.06
C GLU A 24 -17.66 29.07 -9.42
N ALA A 25 -18.28 29.75 -8.44
CA ALA A 25 -19.50 29.28 -7.82
C ALA A 25 -20.67 29.19 -8.82
N LEU A 26 -20.85 30.21 -9.66
CA LEU A 26 -21.92 30.21 -10.67
C LEU A 26 -21.69 29.13 -11.74
N GLN A 27 -20.45 28.91 -12.14
CA GLN A 27 -20.10 27.85 -13.08
C GLN A 27 -20.41 26.47 -12.51
N TYR A 28 -20.03 26.20 -11.25
CA TYR A 28 -20.30 24.92 -10.59
C TYR A 28 -21.80 24.59 -10.56
N TYR A 29 -22.65 25.55 -10.22
CA TYR A 29 -24.09 25.32 -10.19
C TYR A 29 -24.70 25.22 -11.59
N ASN A 30 -24.16 25.94 -12.58
CA ASN A 30 -24.58 25.77 -13.97
C ASN A 30 -24.28 24.36 -14.49
N ASP A 31 -23.07 23.86 -14.26
CA ASP A 31 -22.68 22.49 -14.65
C ASP A 31 -23.58 21.44 -13.96
N TYR A 32 -23.94 21.67 -12.69
CA TYR A 32 -24.88 20.80 -11.98
C TYR A 32 -26.29 20.78 -12.59
N PHE A 33 -26.78 21.93 -13.07
CA PHE A 33 -28.06 22.00 -13.80
C PHE A 33 -27.96 21.34 -15.18
N ASP A 34 -26.82 21.46 -15.86
CA ASP A 34 -26.60 20.84 -17.17
C ASP A 34 -26.51 19.31 -17.07
N ASP A 35 -25.85 18.78 -16.04
CA ASP A 35 -25.75 17.33 -15.77
C ASP A 35 -27.11 16.69 -15.45
N ALA A 36 -28.01 17.43 -14.79
CA ALA A 36 -29.36 16.95 -14.52
C ALA A 36 -30.25 16.92 -15.78
N GLY A 37 -29.92 17.74 -16.78
CA GLY A 37 -30.68 17.88 -18.01
C GLY A 37 -31.94 18.73 -17.86
N VAL A 38 -32.37 19.32 -18.98
CA VAL A 38 -33.52 20.27 -19.06
C VAL A 38 -34.83 19.71 -18.52
N GLU A 39 -34.96 18.38 -18.46
CA GLU A 39 -36.14 17.66 -18.00
C GLU A 39 -36.24 17.61 -16.47
N ASN A 40 -35.10 17.72 -15.76
CA ASN A 40 -35.01 17.55 -14.30
C ASN A 40 -34.64 18.85 -13.57
N GLU A 41 -34.53 19.99 -14.25
CA GLU A 41 -34.19 21.28 -13.62
C GLU A 41 -35.14 21.65 -12.46
N ALA A 42 -36.42 21.34 -12.60
CA ALA A 42 -37.43 21.59 -11.56
C ALA A 42 -37.25 20.71 -10.31
N GLU A 43 -36.65 19.52 -10.47
CA GLU A 43 -36.35 18.59 -9.38
C GLU A 43 -35.07 19.00 -8.65
N VAL A 44 -34.04 19.40 -9.41
CA VAL A 44 -32.80 19.97 -8.87
C VAL A 44 -33.06 21.20 -8.00
N ILE A 45 -33.96 22.09 -8.42
CA ILE A 45 -34.34 23.27 -7.65
C ILE A 45 -34.98 22.90 -6.31
N ARG A 46 -35.72 21.78 -6.23
CA ARG A 46 -36.29 21.30 -4.97
C ARG A 46 -35.22 20.73 -4.04
N GLU A 47 -34.21 20.07 -4.61
CA GLU A 47 -33.11 19.47 -3.88
C GLU A 47 -32.12 20.52 -3.35
N LEU A 48 -31.83 21.56 -4.14
CA LEU A 48 -30.96 22.69 -3.77
C LEU A 48 -31.62 23.66 -2.76
N VAL A 49 -32.87 23.41 -2.37
CA VAL A 49 -33.67 24.17 -1.40
C VAL A 49 -33.99 25.61 -1.82
N SER A 50 -33.04 26.55 -1.69
CA SER A 50 -33.23 27.97 -2.04
C SER A 50 -31.90 28.68 -2.36
N PRO A 51 -31.88 29.66 -3.28
CA PRO A 51 -30.65 30.35 -3.69
C PRO A 51 -29.97 31.12 -2.54
N GLU A 52 -30.74 31.55 -1.54
CA GLU A 52 -30.23 32.22 -0.33
C GLU A 52 -29.39 31.27 0.53
N GLN A 53 -29.84 30.03 0.69
CA GLN A 53 -29.13 29.02 1.47
C GLN A 53 -27.85 28.58 0.76
N VAL A 54 -27.87 28.53 -0.56
CA VAL A 54 -26.68 28.23 -1.37
C VAL A 54 -25.66 29.36 -1.24
N ALA A 55 -26.08 30.61 -1.40
CA ALA A 55 -25.20 31.76 -1.23
C ALA A 55 -24.57 31.84 0.17
N GLN A 56 -25.36 31.56 1.21
CA GLN A 56 -24.86 31.55 2.59
C GLN A 56 -23.78 30.47 2.80
N LYS A 57 -23.96 29.28 2.23
CA LYS A 57 -22.96 28.19 2.32
C LYS A 57 -21.65 28.56 1.63
N ILE A 58 -21.72 29.18 0.45
CA ILE A 58 -20.55 29.63 -0.30
C ILE A 58 -19.79 30.70 0.50
N LYS A 59 -20.51 31.72 0.99
CA LYS A 59 -19.91 32.81 1.79
C LYS A 59 -19.32 32.35 3.12
N ALA A 60 -19.99 31.42 3.80
CA ALA A 60 -19.48 30.84 5.04
C ALA A 60 -18.16 30.08 4.80
N GLY A 61 -18.05 29.34 3.69
CA GLY A 61 -16.81 28.67 3.29
C GLY A 61 -15.66 29.63 2.99
N LEU A 62 -15.97 30.86 2.55
CA LEU A 62 -14.98 31.90 2.25
C LEU A 62 -14.53 32.68 3.50
N SER A 63 -15.42 32.98 4.44
CA SER A 63 -15.10 33.82 5.62
C SER A 63 -14.20 33.13 6.65
N ASP A 64 -14.21 31.80 6.70
CA ASP A 64 -13.40 30.98 7.60
C ASP A 64 -11.89 31.03 7.26
N SER A 65 -11.54 31.56 6.08
CA SER A 65 -10.14 31.74 5.64
C SER A 65 -9.49 33.05 6.09
N ALA A 66 -10.21 33.97 6.76
CA ALA A 66 -9.75 35.35 7.02
C ALA A 66 -9.36 35.67 8.48
N ALA A 67 -9.48 34.72 9.43
CA ALA A 67 -9.19 34.96 10.86
C ALA A 67 -8.08 34.04 11.40
N GLU A 68 -6.82 34.31 11.04
CA GLU A 68 -5.65 33.68 11.66
C GLU A 68 -4.91 34.66 12.57
N PHE A 69 -4.72 34.31 13.86
CA PHE A 69 -3.64 34.91 14.65
C PHE A 69 -2.93 33.94 15.63
N SER A 70 -1.60 33.91 15.44
CA SER A 70 -0.47 33.69 16.35
C SER A 70 -0.43 32.53 17.37
N GLU A 71 0.51 31.62 17.09
CA GLU A 71 1.64 31.05 17.87
C GLU A 71 1.86 31.30 19.38
N GLN A 72 0.87 31.60 20.23
CA GLN A 72 1.11 31.59 21.70
C GLN A 72 0.07 30.79 22.49
N GLY A 73 0.38 29.50 22.67
CA GLY A 73 0.18 28.78 23.94
C GLY A 73 -1.24 28.43 24.39
N TYR A 74 -1.37 27.26 25.02
CA TYR A 74 -2.61 26.72 25.58
C TYR A 74 -3.15 27.59 26.73
N ARG A 75 -4.26 28.31 26.48
CA ARG A 75 -5.05 28.97 27.53
C ARG A 75 -6.30 28.13 27.81
N ASP A 76 -6.37 27.53 28.99
CA ASP A 76 -7.53 26.79 29.50
C ASP A 76 -8.34 27.70 30.42
N THR A 77 -9.54 28.10 29.99
CA THR A 77 -10.44 29.00 30.74
C THR A 77 -11.45 28.24 31.60
N ARG A 78 -11.33 26.92 31.78
CA ARG A 78 -12.29 26.14 32.57
C ARG A 78 -12.09 26.24 34.10
N PHE A 79 -10.98 26.78 34.59
CA PHE A 79 -10.66 26.84 36.02
C PHE A 79 -10.70 28.22 36.67
N GLU A 80 -11.08 29.30 35.97
CA GLU A 80 -11.20 30.61 36.62
C GLU A 80 -12.57 30.78 37.31
N SER A 81 -12.60 30.45 38.61
CA SER A 81 -13.65 30.88 39.53
C SER A 81 -13.46 32.36 39.87
N ARG A 82 -14.35 33.19 39.32
CA ARG A 82 -14.93 34.44 39.85
C ARG A 82 -14.23 35.09 41.06
N ASP A 83 -13.50 36.18 40.81
CA ASP A 83 -13.59 37.47 41.52
C ASP A 83 -12.69 38.52 40.83
N GLY A 84 -13.23 39.69 40.50
CA GLY A 84 -12.43 40.89 40.16
C GLY A 84 -12.57 41.46 38.73
N GLU A 85 -13.69 42.13 38.47
CA GLU A 85 -13.87 43.36 37.67
C GLU A 85 -12.70 43.92 36.79
N LEU A 86 -12.90 43.96 35.46
CA LEU A 86 -13.06 45.18 34.63
C LEU A 86 -12.52 45.02 33.19
N SER A 87 -13.43 45.29 32.24
CA SER A 87 -13.21 45.77 30.85
C SER A 87 -13.32 44.75 29.71
N ALA A 88 -14.50 44.80 29.07
CA ALA A 88 -14.84 44.69 27.63
C ALA A 88 -13.91 43.85 26.73
N ASP A 89 -14.39 42.88 25.95
CA ASP A 89 -15.57 42.91 25.10
C ASP A 89 -15.99 41.49 24.66
N GLN A 90 -17.24 41.41 24.23
CA GLN A 90 -18.05 40.32 23.66
C GLN A 90 -17.27 39.43 22.65
N SER A 91 -17.58 38.17 22.35
CA SER A 91 -18.69 37.25 22.62
C SER A 91 -18.39 35.95 21.86
N GLY A 92 -18.88 34.80 22.36
CA GLY A 92 -19.41 33.77 21.47
C GLY A 92 -18.50 32.58 21.14
N GLN A 93 -18.71 31.50 21.88
CA GLN A 93 -18.31 30.12 21.58
C GLN A 93 -18.75 29.64 20.18
N GLU A 94 -17.87 28.88 19.50
CA GLU A 94 -18.28 27.80 18.57
C GLU A 94 -17.41 26.52 18.69
N PRO A 95 -17.96 25.34 18.33
CA PRO A 95 -17.41 24.01 18.59
C PRO A 95 -16.47 23.48 17.49
N LYS A 96 -15.39 22.79 17.90
CA LYS A 96 -14.44 22.09 17.02
C LYS A 96 -15.11 21.10 16.04
N LYS A 97 -14.84 21.25 14.74
CA LYS A 97 -14.93 20.15 13.76
C LYS A 97 -13.69 20.10 12.85
N LYS A 98 -12.76 19.22 13.23
CA LYS A 98 -11.92 18.34 12.39
C LYS A 98 -11.61 18.82 10.95
N GLU A 99 -10.68 19.75 10.79
CA GLU A 99 -10.05 20.02 9.50
C GLU A 99 -8.92 19.02 9.20
N THR A 100 -9.13 18.12 8.26
CA THR A 100 -8.01 17.61 7.45
C THR A 100 -7.64 18.71 6.47
N ASN A 101 -6.82 19.66 6.92
CA ASN A 101 -6.21 20.75 6.15
C ASN A 101 -6.14 20.36 4.67
N PHE A 102 -6.97 20.92 3.79
CA PHE A 102 -6.99 20.58 2.36
C PHE A 102 -5.61 20.77 1.73
N TRP A 103 -4.81 21.68 2.26
CA TRP A 103 -3.42 21.88 1.85
C TRP A 103 -2.46 20.79 2.35
N LYS A 104 -2.70 20.20 3.53
CA LYS A 104 -2.00 18.97 3.94
C LYS A 104 -2.52 17.75 3.19
N VAL A 105 -3.81 17.68 2.86
CA VAL A 105 -4.39 16.58 2.05
C VAL A 105 -3.87 16.68 0.62
N LEU A 106 -3.82 17.87 0.02
CA LEU A 106 -3.25 18.13 -1.31
C LEU A 106 -1.74 17.87 -1.33
N ALA A 107 -1.02 18.27 -0.28
CA ALA A 107 0.39 17.93 -0.12
C ALA A 107 0.60 16.41 0.05
N ILE A 108 -0.27 15.71 0.78
CA ILE A 108 -0.25 14.24 0.91
C ILE A 108 -0.62 13.57 -0.43
N VAL A 109 -1.59 14.09 -1.19
CA VAL A 109 -2.01 13.55 -2.49
C VAL A 109 -0.91 13.77 -3.54
N LEU A 110 -0.28 14.95 -3.56
CA LEU A 110 0.86 15.26 -4.42
C LEU A 110 2.11 14.44 -4.03
N LEU A 111 2.37 14.28 -2.73
CA LEU A 111 3.40 13.38 -2.21
C LEU A 111 3.10 11.94 -2.59
N CYS A 112 1.84 11.50 -2.50
CA CYS A 112 1.41 10.17 -2.91
C CYS A 112 1.50 9.99 -4.41
N ILE A 113 1.29 11.01 -5.25
CA ILE A 113 1.49 10.95 -6.71
C ILE A 113 2.97 10.84 -7.06
N LEU A 114 3.85 11.53 -6.33
CA LEU A 114 5.29 11.46 -6.53
C LEU A 114 5.91 10.19 -5.92
N ALA A 115 5.35 9.72 -4.80
CA ALA A 115 5.78 8.51 -4.11
C ALA A 115 5.14 7.25 -4.70
N ALA A 116 3.96 7.31 -5.32
CA ALA A 116 3.31 6.17 -5.98
C ALA A 116 4.21 5.46 -7.01
N PRO A 117 4.93 6.15 -7.93
CA PRO A 117 5.85 5.50 -8.85
C PRO A 117 7.07 4.91 -8.16
N VAL A 118 7.31 5.18 -6.88
CA VAL A 118 8.37 4.57 -6.06
C VAL A 118 7.83 3.44 -5.18
N ILE A 119 6.63 3.60 -4.61
CA ILE A 119 6.00 2.62 -3.72
C ILE A 119 5.57 1.38 -4.50
N LEU A 120 5.04 1.53 -5.72
CA LEU A 120 4.66 0.41 -6.59
C LEU A 120 5.84 -0.51 -6.93
N PRO A 121 6.98 -0.02 -7.46
CA PRO A 121 8.12 -0.87 -7.75
C PRO A 121 8.83 -1.36 -6.50
N VAL A 122 8.81 -0.63 -5.37
CA VAL A 122 9.40 -1.13 -4.12
C VAL A 122 8.57 -2.29 -3.55
N CYS A 123 7.25 -2.16 -3.47
CA CYS A 123 6.38 -3.26 -3.01
C CYS A 123 6.42 -4.46 -3.96
N GLY A 124 6.35 -4.20 -5.28
CA GLY A 124 6.48 -5.25 -6.30
C GLY A 124 7.86 -5.91 -6.28
N GLY A 125 8.92 -5.13 -6.13
CA GLY A 125 10.30 -5.60 -6.05
C GLY A 125 10.55 -6.49 -4.84
N ILE A 126 10.00 -6.15 -3.67
CA ILE A 126 10.09 -6.99 -2.47
C ILE A 126 9.37 -8.33 -2.68
N LEU A 127 8.18 -8.32 -3.29
CA LEU A 127 7.43 -9.54 -3.62
C LEU A 127 8.19 -10.43 -4.62
N ILE A 128 8.72 -9.84 -5.70
CA ILE A 128 9.50 -10.55 -6.71
C ILE A 128 10.79 -11.09 -6.11
N ALA A 129 11.48 -10.31 -5.27
CA ALA A 129 12.69 -10.77 -4.58
C ALA A 129 12.40 -11.95 -3.64
N LEU A 130 11.28 -11.92 -2.91
CA LEU A 130 10.87 -13.02 -2.04
C LEU A 130 10.53 -14.29 -2.83
N ILE A 131 9.75 -14.16 -3.90
CA ILE A 131 9.40 -15.28 -4.77
C ILE A 131 10.65 -15.82 -5.47
N GLY A 132 11.52 -14.94 -5.95
CA GLY A 132 12.78 -15.29 -6.59
C GLY A 132 13.73 -16.00 -5.64
N ALA A 133 13.84 -15.55 -4.40
CA ALA A 133 14.61 -16.24 -3.37
C ALA A 133 14.03 -17.63 -3.06
N ALA A 134 12.71 -17.74 -2.91
CA ALA A 134 12.05 -19.02 -2.69
C ALA A 134 12.25 -19.99 -3.87
N ALA A 135 12.04 -19.51 -5.10
CA ALA A 135 12.25 -20.27 -6.33
C ALA A 135 13.71 -20.67 -6.49
N GLY A 136 14.66 -19.78 -6.18
CA GLY A 136 16.09 -20.04 -6.22
C GLY A 136 16.50 -21.14 -5.24
N ILE A 137 15.97 -21.12 -4.01
CA ILE A 137 16.22 -22.16 -3.01
C ILE A 137 15.66 -23.51 -3.50
N VAL A 138 14.45 -23.53 -4.05
CA VAL A 138 13.85 -24.75 -4.61
C VAL A 138 14.67 -25.28 -5.79
N ALA A 139 15.14 -24.41 -6.69
CA ALA A 139 15.99 -24.77 -7.82
C ALA A 139 17.33 -25.33 -7.36
N LEU A 140 17.95 -24.75 -6.32
CA LEU A 140 19.19 -25.24 -5.73
C LEU A 140 19.02 -26.67 -5.19
N ILE A 141 17.92 -26.91 -4.48
CA ILE A 141 17.58 -28.22 -3.93
C ILE A 141 17.36 -29.23 -5.06
N ALA A 142 16.55 -28.87 -6.06
CA ALA A 142 16.29 -29.73 -7.22
C ALA A 142 17.58 -30.06 -7.98
N GLY A 143 18.47 -29.08 -8.15
CA GLY A 143 19.79 -29.28 -8.75
C GLY A 143 20.67 -30.24 -7.94
N LEU A 144 20.68 -30.12 -6.60
CA LEU A 144 21.45 -31.01 -5.73
C LEU A 144 20.92 -32.46 -5.79
N VAL A 145 19.60 -32.63 -5.82
CA VAL A 145 18.97 -33.94 -6.01
C VAL A 145 19.37 -34.53 -7.36
N ALA A 146 19.22 -33.76 -8.45
CA ALA A 146 19.58 -34.20 -9.80
C ALA A 146 21.06 -34.58 -9.91
N ALA A 147 21.96 -33.76 -9.34
CA ALA A 147 23.39 -34.04 -9.30
C ALA A 147 23.70 -35.35 -8.56
N GLY A 148 23.05 -35.60 -7.41
CA GLY A 148 23.17 -36.86 -6.68
C GLY A 148 22.77 -38.07 -7.54
N PHE A 149 21.63 -37.99 -8.23
CA PHE A 149 21.17 -39.05 -9.14
C PHE A 149 22.14 -39.28 -10.31
N LEU A 150 22.71 -38.22 -10.90
CA LEU A 150 23.70 -38.35 -11.97
C LEU A 150 24.98 -39.04 -11.49
N ILE A 151 25.46 -38.71 -10.29
CA ILE A 151 26.62 -39.36 -9.68
C ILE A 151 26.35 -40.86 -9.44
N LEU A 152 25.13 -41.24 -9.04
CA LEU A 152 24.76 -42.64 -8.89
C LEU A 152 24.81 -43.41 -10.20
N ILE A 153 24.22 -42.85 -11.26
CA ILE A 153 24.22 -43.46 -12.59
C ILE A 153 25.66 -43.60 -13.10
N ALA A 154 26.48 -42.55 -12.95
CA ALA A 154 27.88 -42.57 -13.33
C ALA A 154 28.67 -43.64 -12.55
N GLY A 155 28.45 -43.77 -11.24
CA GLY A 155 29.08 -44.79 -10.42
C GLY A 155 28.77 -46.20 -10.90
N ILE A 156 27.50 -46.49 -11.24
CA ILE A 156 27.07 -47.79 -11.79
C ILE A 156 27.75 -48.07 -13.14
N PHE A 157 27.86 -47.07 -14.01
CA PHE A 157 28.58 -47.20 -15.28
C PHE A 157 30.07 -47.52 -15.08
N VAL A 158 30.73 -46.83 -14.14
CA VAL A 158 32.15 -47.09 -13.81
C VAL A 158 32.35 -48.50 -13.26
N ILE A 159 31.41 -49.01 -12.46
CA ILE A 159 31.44 -50.42 -12.01
C ILE A 159 31.37 -51.37 -13.22
N GLY A 160 30.45 -51.12 -14.17
CA GLY A 160 30.32 -51.94 -15.38
C GLY A 160 31.59 -51.97 -16.24
N ILE A 161 32.21 -50.80 -16.44
CA ILE A 161 33.50 -50.69 -17.15
C ILE A 161 34.61 -51.40 -16.37
N GLY A 162 34.63 -51.28 -15.04
CA GLY A 162 35.58 -51.97 -14.17
C GLY A 162 35.50 -53.49 -14.27
N ILE A 163 34.28 -54.05 -14.28
CA ILE A 163 34.06 -55.50 -14.44
C ILE A 163 34.52 -55.96 -15.82
N ALA A 164 34.21 -55.21 -16.89
CA ALA A 164 34.67 -55.55 -18.23
C ALA A 164 36.21 -55.55 -18.34
N GLN A 165 36.87 -54.58 -17.72
CA GLN A 165 38.33 -54.49 -17.72
C GLN A 165 39.03 -55.51 -16.81
N ALA A 166 38.32 -56.06 -15.81
CA ALA A 166 38.86 -57.11 -14.94
C ALA A 166 39.27 -58.38 -15.70
N MET A 167 38.65 -58.64 -16.86
CA MET A 167 38.98 -59.77 -17.73
C MET A 167 40.30 -59.57 -18.48
N ALA A 168 40.68 -58.33 -18.79
CA ALA A 168 41.95 -58.02 -19.45
C ALA A 168 43.07 -57.80 -18.45
N THR A 169 42.80 -57.02 -17.40
CA THR A 169 43.76 -56.66 -16.35
C THR A 169 43.07 -56.68 -14.98
N PRO A 170 43.17 -57.79 -14.23
CA PRO A 170 42.40 -57.99 -12.99
C PRO A 170 42.62 -56.87 -11.97
N ALA A 171 43.86 -56.38 -11.83
CA ALA A 171 44.19 -55.32 -10.88
C ALA A 171 43.47 -53.99 -11.20
N VAL A 172 43.40 -53.61 -12.48
CA VAL A 172 42.74 -52.37 -12.92
C VAL A 172 41.23 -52.49 -12.77
N GLY A 173 40.67 -53.66 -13.10
CA GLY A 173 39.23 -53.91 -12.94
C GLY A 173 38.75 -53.85 -11.48
N ILE A 174 39.50 -54.46 -10.55
CA ILE A 174 39.18 -54.41 -9.12
C ILE A 174 39.29 -52.98 -8.58
N ALA A 175 40.34 -52.24 -8.98
CA ALA A 175 40.50 -50.84 -8.58
C ALA A 175 39.33 -49.98 -9.08
N LEU A 176 38.98 -50.07 -10.38
CA LEU A 176 37.86 -49.32 -10.96
C LEU A 176 36.53 -49.67 -10.31
N ALA A 177 36.24 -50.96 -10.12
CA ALA A 177 35.02 -51.42 -9.46
C ALA A 177 34.92 -50.89 -8.02
N GLY A 178 36.04 -50.87 -7.28
CA GLY A 178 36.11 -50.27 -5.95
C GLY A 178 35.80 -48.78 -5.94
N THR A 179 36.41 -47.99 -6.85
CA THR A 179 36.08 -46.56 -7.01
C THR A 179 34.62 -46.34 -7.41
N GLY A 180 34.08 -47.18 -8.28
CA GLY A 180 32.67 -47.13 -8.68
C GLY A 180 31.75 -47.34 -7.49
N CYS A 181 32.02 -48.36 -6.65
CA CYS A 181 31.27 -48.58 -5.41
C CYS A 181 31.38 -47.40 -4.43
N LEU A 182 32.55 -46.79 -4.27
CA LEU A 182 32.73 -45.61 -3.42
C LEU A 182 31.93 -44.41 -3.95
N LEU A 183 31.93 -44.17 -5.27
CA LEU A 183 31.14 -43.11 -5.90
C LEU A 183 29.64 -43.34 -5.71
N THR A 184 29.16 -44.57 -5.89
CA THR A 184 27.76 -44.92 -5.65
C THR A 184 27.39 -44.75 -4.17
N ALA A 185 28.24 -45.21 -3.24
CA ALA A 185 28.02 -45.03 -1.80
C ALA A 185 27.98 -43.54 -1.41
N LEU A 186 28.88 -42.73 -1.95
CA LEU A 186 28.91 -41.29 -1.74
C LEU A 186 27.65 -40.62 -2.30
N GLY A 187 27.19 -41.04 -3.49
CA GLY A 187 25.95 -40.58 -4.09
C GLY A 187 24.74 -40.89 -3.22
N ILE A 188 24.65 -42.10 -2.66
CA ILE A 188 23.54 -42.51 -1.78
C ILE A 188 23.56 -41.66 -0.50
N LEU A 189 24.75 -41.46 0.10
CA LEU A 189 24.92 -40.62 1.28
C LEU A 189 24.46 -39.18 1.01
N LEU A 190 24.90 -38.58 -0.11
CA LEU A 190 24.47 -37.26 -0.54
C LEU A 190 22.96 -37.17 -0.77
N SER A 191 22.35 -38.19 -1.38
CA SER A 191 20.90 -38.26 -1.55
C SER A 191 20.16 -38.32 -0.21
N PHE A 192 20.64 -39.12 0.75
CA PHE A 192 20.05 -39.19 2.09
C PHE A 192 20.16 -37.85 2.84
N VAL A 193 21.33 -37.22 2.82
CA VAL A 193 21.53 -35.89 3.41
C VAL A 193 20.62 -34.87 2.75
N THR A 194 20.50 -34.90 1.42
CA THR A 194 19.63 -33.98 0.67
C THR A 194 18.16 -34.18 1.04
N VAL A 195 17.67 -35.42 1.08
CA VAL A 195 16.28 -35.73 1.47
C VAL A 195 16.01 -35.33 2.92
N TRP A 196 16.92 -35.62 3.84
CA TRP A 196 16.83 -35.15 5.23
C TRP A 196 16.75 -33.63 5.27
N CYS A 197 17.66 -32.94 4.58
CA CYS A 197 17.66 -31.49 4.45
C CYS A 197 16.31 -30.99 3.93
N CYS A 198 15.76 -31.59 2.87
CA CYS A 198 14.45 -31.22 2.34
C CYS A 198 13.35 -31.36 3.39
N ILE A 199 13.26 -32.50 4.07
CA ILE A 199 12.21 -32.75 5.07
C ILE A 199 12.29 -31.75 6.23
N LYS A 200 13.49 -31.30 6.60
CA LYS A 200 13.67 -30.40 7.75
C LYS A 200 13.64 -28.92 7.36
N ILE A 201 14.25 -28.55 6.23
CA ILE A 201 14.35 -27.18 5.73
C ILE A 201 13.04 -26.72 5.12
N VAL A 202 12.33 -27.54 4.34
CA VAL A 202 11.06 -27.14 3.70
C VAL A 202 10.03 -26.64 4.73
N PRO A 203 9.71 -27.36 5.83
CA PRO A 203 8.75 -26.86 6.81
C PRO A 203 9.30 -25.72 7.68
N TRP A 204 10.62 -25.55 7.77
CA TRP A 204 11.21 -24.38 8.42
C TRP A 204 11.11 -23.14 7.52
N LEU A 205 11.34 -23.31 6.22
CA LEU A 205 11.26 -22.27 5.19
C LEU A 205 9.82 -21.79 4.99
N ILE A 206 8.84 -22.70 4.96
CA ILE A 206 7.41 -22.34 4.89
C ILE A 206 7.01 -21.53 6.12
N ARG A 207 7.43 -21.95 7.32
CA ARG A 207 7.17 -21.17 8.54
C ARG A 207 7.85 -19.81 8.53
N GLY A 208 9.08 -19.73 8.02
CA GLY A 208 9.81 -18.48 7.85
C GLY A 208 9.13 -17.52 6.86
N LEU A 209 8.74 -18.01 5.68
CA LEU A 209 8.02 -17.24 4.66
C LEU A 209 6.66 -16.76 5.18
N VAL A 210 5.88 -17.65 5.81
CA VAL A 210 4.58 -17.27 6.41
C VAL A 210 4.78 -16.28 7.54
N GLY A 211 5.83 -16.42 8.35
CA GLY A 211 6.20 -15.46 9.38
C GLY A 211 6.54 -14.08 8.81
N LEU A 212 7.28 -14.02 7.71
CA LEU A 212 7.68 -12.78 7.07
C LEU A 212 6.51 -12.08 6.37
N VAL A 213 5.62 -12.83 5.72
CA VAL A 213 4.40 -12.29 5.09
C VAL A 213 3.37 -11.85 6.14
N SER A 214 3.25 -12.58 7.26
CA SER A 214 2.34 -12.20 8.36
C SER A 214 2.89 -11.09 9.26
N TYR A 215 4.20 -10.80 9.21
CA TYR A 215 4.82 -9.74 10.01
C TYR A 215 4.26 -8.33 9.72
N PRO A 216 4.16 -7.85 8.47
CA PRO A 216 3.53 -6.56 8.18
C PRO A 216 2.02 -6.54 8.53
N PHE A 217 1.31 -7.66 8.37
CA PHE A 217 -0.12 -7.76 8.72
C PHE A 217 -0.37 -7.78 10.24
N ARG A 218 0.49 -8.43 11.04
CA ARG A 218 0.41 -8.38 12.51
C ARG A 218 0.65 -6.97 13.06
N LYS A 219 1.50 -6.17 12.41
CA LYS A 219 1.75 -4.78 12.81
C LYS A 219 0.60 -3.84 12.42
N ALA A 220 -0.16 -4.17 11.38
CA ALA A 220 -1.36 -3.43 10.97
C ALA A 220 -2.58 -3.67 11.89
N GLY A 221 -2.68 -4.84 12.54
CA GLY A 221 -3.78 -5.18 13.46
C GLY A 221 -3.65 -4.65 14.89
N ALA A 222 -2.51 -4.06 15.26
CA ALA A 222 -2.22 -3.58 16.62
C ALA A 222 -2.65 -2.12 16.90
N LYS A 223 -3.37 -1.49 15.96
CA LYS A 223 -4.06 -0.21 16.20
C LYS A 223 -5.58 -0.43 16.09
N LYS A 224 -6.15 -1.06 17.12
CA LYS A 224 -7.56 -0.89 17.46
C LYS A 224 -7.63 -0.31 18.86
#